data_AF-A0A924MUN4-F1
#
_entry.id   AF-A0A924MUN4-F1
#
_cell.length_a   1.000
_cell.length_b   1.000
_cell.length_c   1.000
_cell.angle_alpha   90.00
_cell.angle_beta   90.00
_cell.angle_gamma   90.00
#
_symmetry.space_group_name_H-M   'P 1'
#
loop_
_entity.id
_entity.type
_entity.pdbx_description
1 polymer ?
#
loop_
_entity_poly.entity_id
_entity_poly.type
_entity_poly.pdbx_seq_one_letter_code
_entity_poly.pdbx_strand_id
1 'polypeptide(L)' 'MLIPFFYTLREAKLPVSVKEYLTLLEALKAGVIGPSIDDFYFLARITLVKNEAHFDRFDKAFGAF' A
#
# COMPACT_ATOMS: atom_id res chain seq x y z
N MET A 1 -13.60 -2.02 0.56
CA MET A 1 -12.86 -1.92 -0.72
C MET A 1 -11.59 -1.11 -0.49
N LEU A 2 -10.45 -1.47 -1.08
CA LEU A 2 -9.14 -0.79 -0.85
C LEU A 2 -8.93 0.50 -1.67
N ILE A 3 -9.96 0.94 -2.40
CA ILE A 3 -9.91 2.17 -3.20
C ILE A 3 -9.66 3.42 -2.33
N PRO A 4 -10.34 3.62 -1.17
CA PRO A 4 -10.07 4.77 -0.32
C PRO A 4 -8.61 4.82 0.15
N PHE A 5 -8.05 3.68 0.55
CA PHE A 5 -6.63 3.57 0.92
C PHE A 5 -5.71 4.05 -0.20
N PHE A 6 -5.94 3.61 -1.45
CA PHE A 6 -5.15 4.08 -2.60
C PHE A 6 -5.21 5.59 -2.78
N TYR A 7 -6.38 6.21 -2.60
CA TYR A 7 -6.51 7.67 -2.67
C TYR A 7 -5.87 8.39 -1.48
N THR A 8 -5.96 7.86 -0.26
CA THR A 8 -5.25 8.38 0.92
C THR A 8 -3.74 8.47 0.67
N LEU A 9 -3.14 7.45 0.02
CA LEU A 9 -1.72 7.50 -0.35
C LEU A 9 -1.42 8.60 -1.38
N ARG A 10 -2.29 8.78 -2.38
CA ARG A 10 -2.13 9.86 -3.38
C ARG A 10 -2.28 11.25 -2.76
N GLU A 11 -3.20 11.42 -1.81
CA GLU A 11 -3.37 12.65 -1.04
C GLU A 11 -2.13 12.97 -0.22
N ALA A 12 -1.51 11.94 0.38
CA ALA A 12 -0.20 12.02 1.05
C ALA A 12 0.99 12.24 0.10
N LYS A 13 0.74 12.54 -1.19
CA LYS A 13 1.74 12.82 -2.23
C LYS A 13 2.70 11.65 -2.46
N LEU A 14 2.24 10.41 -2.28
CA LEU A 14 2.98 9.23 -2.72
C LEU A 14 2.77 9.03 -4.24
N PRO A 15 3.84 8.76 -5.01
CA PRO A 15 3.75 8.51 -6.44
C PRO A 15 3.27 7.07 -6.72
N VAL A 16 2.13 6.67 -6.14
CA VAL A 16 1.54 5.35 -6.38
C VAL A 16 0.85 5.30 -7.74
N SER A 17 1.06 4.21 -8.46
CA SER A 17 0.44 3.95 -9.76
C SER A 17 -0.70 2.93 -9.66
N VAL A 18 -1.60 2.95 -10.65
CA VAL A 18 -2.66 1.94 -10.76
C VAL A 18 -2.07 0.54 -10.91
N LYS A 19 -0.94 0.40 -11.63
CA LYS A 19 -0.28 -0.89 -11.81
C LYS A 19 0.14 -1.51 -10.47
N GLU A 20 0.77 -0.73 -9.60
CA GLU A 20 1.20 -1.17 -8.28
C GLU A 20 0.02 -1.53 -7.38
N TYR A 21 -1.06 -0.76 -7.47
CA TYR A 21 -2.31 -1.07 -6.78
C TYR A 21 -2.92 -2.39 -7.26
N LEU A 22 -2.94 -2.65 -8.56
CA LEU A 22 -3.39 -3.94 -9.10
C LEU A 22 -2.51 -5.10 -8.63
N THR A 23 -1.19 -4.91 -8.56
CA THR A 23 -0.26 -5.92 -8.00
C THR A 23 -0.57 -6.24 -6.54
N LEU A 24 -0.89 -5.23 -5.71
CA LEU A 24 -1.33 -5.46 -4.33
C LEU A 24 -2.60 -6.33 -4.28
N LEU A 25 -3.60 -5.99 -5.10
CA LEU A 25 -4.86 -6.74 -5.14
C LEU A 25 -4.66 -8.19 -5.63
N GLU A 26 -3.79 -8.40 -6.61
CA GLU A 26 -3.44 -9.73 -7.10
C GLU A 26 -2.77 -10.57 -6.00
N ALA A 27 -1.82 -10.00 -5.27
CA ALA A 27 -1.15 -10.67 -4.16
C ALA A 27 -2.11 -11.06 -3.03
N LEU A 28 -3.05 -10.16 -2.70
CA LEU A 28 -4.12 -10.46 -1.74
C LEU A 28 -5.04 -11.57 -2.23
N LYS A 29 -5.45 -11.52 -3.51
CA LYS A 29 -6.29 -12.56 -4.12
C LYS A 29 -5.58 -13.91 -4.16
N ALA A 30 -4.27 -13.93 -4.32
CA ALA A 30 -3.44 -15.14 -4.32
C ALA A 30 -3.13 -15.67 -2.91
N GLY A 31 -3.51 -14.96 -1.84
CA GLY A 31 -3.25 -15.39 -0.46
C GLY A 31 -1.77 -15.36 -0.09
N VAL A 32 -1.00 -14.42 -0.64
CA VAL A 32 0.45 -14.28 -0.36
C VAL A 32 0.73 -13.97 1.11
N ILE A 33 -0.24 -13.40 1.82
CA ILE A 33 -0.17 -13.05 3.23
C ILE A 33 -1.32 -13.65 4.03
N GLY A 34 -1.14 -13.78 5.34
CA GLY A 34 -2.21 -14.14 6.28
C GLY A 34 -3.14 -12.96 6.62
N PRO A 35 -4.20 -13.20 7.41
CA PRO A 35 -5.12 -12.16 7.86
C PRO A 35 -4.50 -11.34 9.02
N SER A 36 -3.47 -10.56 8.71
CA SER A 36 -2.77 -9.68 9.65
C SER A 36 -2.62 -8.27 9.10
N ILE A 37 -2.78 -7.27 9.98
CA ILE A 37 -2.54 -5.86 9.64
C ILE A 37 -1.05 -5.65 9.35
N ASP A 38 -0.17 -6.30 10.10
CA ASP A 38 1.29 -6.19 9.91
C ASP A 38 1.69 -6.76 8.54
N ASP A 39 1.16 -7.93 8.18
CA ASP A 39 1.45 -8.52 6.87
C ASP A 39 0.92 -7.65 5.73
N PHE A 40 -0.28 -7.08 5.90
CA PHE A 40 -0.85 -6.14 4.94
C PHE A 40 0.01 -4.87 4.82
N TYR A 41 0.50 -4.33 5.93
CA TYR A 41 1.40 -3.18 5.96
C TYR A 41 2.66 -3.44 5.12
N PHE A 42 3.33 -4.58 5.35
CA PHE A 42 4.54 -4.92 4.60
C PHE A 42 4.25 -5.16 3.12
N LEU A 43 3.17 -5.88 2.81
CA LEU A 43 2.76 -6.14 1.43
C LEU A 43 2.39 -4.84 0.69
N ALA A 44 1.62 -3.96 1.32
CA ALA A 44 1.27 -2.66 0.77
C ALA A 44 2.52 -1.80 0.54
N ARG A 45 3.44 -1.73 1.50
CA ARG A 45 4.68 -0.95 1.37
C ARG A 45 5.56 -1.45 0.22
N ILE A 46 5.79 -2.76 0.12
CA ILE A 46 6.65 -3.33 -0.94
C ILE A 46 6.01 -3.21 -2.33
N THR A 47 4.68 -3.35 -2.43
CA THR A 47 3.96 -3.26 -3.70
C THR A 47 3.77 -1.82 -4.18
N LEU A 48 3.58 -0.85 -3.27
CA LEU A 48 3.20 0.52 -3.61
C LEU A 48 4.34 1.54 -3.54
N VAL A 49 5.43 1.27 -2.80
CA VAL A 49 6.50 2.24 -2.58
C VAL A 49 7.80 1.75 -3.23
N LYS A 50 8.23 2.41 -4.30
CA LYS A 50 9.43 2.03 -5.09
C LYS A 50 10.69 2.79 -4.73
N ASN A 51 10.57 3.79 -3.90
CA ASN A 51 11.67 4.60 -3.43
C ASN A 51 11.57 4.73 -1.91
N GLU A 52 12.63 4.33 -1.21
CA GLU A 52 12.75 4.41 0.24
C GLU A 52 12.58 5.83 0.80
N ALA A 53 12.87 6.87 0.00
CA ALA A 53 12.63 8.27 0.36
C ALA A 53 11.15 8.60 0.61
N HIS A 54 10.24 7.68 0.29
CA HIS A 54 8.81 7.82 0.51
C HIS A 54 8.27 7.00 1.70
N PHE A 55 9.13 6.26 2.39
CA PHE A 55 8.73 5.40 3.52
C PHE A 55 8.03 6.18 4.63
N ASP A 56 8.58 7.30 5.09
CA ASP A 56 7.95 8.11 6.14
C ASP A 56 6.54 8.62 5.77
N ARG A 57 6.32 8.92 4.48
CA ARG A 57 5.01 9.38 4.00
C ARG A 57 4.02 8.23 3.97
N PHE A 58 4.47 7.06 3.52
CA PHE A 58 3.67 5.85 3.55
C PHE A 58 3.27 5.50 4.99
N ASP A 59 4.22 5.50 5.93
CA ASP A 59 3.97 5.14 7.32
C ASP A 59 2.93 6.07 7.97
N LYS A 60 3.04 7.38 7.72
CA LYS A 60 2.05 8.36 8.19
C LYS A 60 0.68 8.18 7.54
N ALA A 61 0.63 7.96 6.24
CA ALA A 61 -0.62 7.81 5.51
C ALA A 61 -1.32 6.49 5.88
N PHE A 62 -0.56 5.43 6.08
CA PHE A 62 -1.05 4.12 6.51
C PHE A 62 -1.58 4.18 7.95
N GLY A 63 -0.85 4.82 8.87
CA GLY A 63 -1.30 4.96 10.26
C GLY A 63 -2.49 5.90 10.45
N ALA A 64 -2.79 6.75 9.47
CA ALA A 64 -3.95 7.64 9.48
C ALA A 64 -5.22 7.05 8.83
N PHE A 65 -5.09 5.89 8.18
CA PHE A 65 -6.17 5.18 7.49
C PHE A 65 -6.78 4.09 8.38
#